data_AF-A0A957IJR1-F1
#
_entry.id   AF-A0A957IJR1-F1
#
_cell.length_a   1.000
_cell.length_b   1.000
_cell.length_c   1.000
_cell.angle_alpha   90.00
_cell.angle_beta   90.00
_cell.angle_gamma   90.00
#
_symmetry.space_group_name_H-M   'P 1'
#
loop_
_entity.id
_entity.type
_entity.pdbx_description
1 polymer ?
#
loop_
_entity_poly.entity_id
_entity_poly.type
_entity_poly.pdbx_seq_one_letter_code
_entity_poly.pdbx_strand_id
1 'polypeptide(L)'
;MQLFNRSSEPTTAVSPENNKFGTFDGVFLPTLLTILGAVMYLRTGWVVGQAGLLSGLLIIVIANVITTCTGLSISSIATNIRVGAGGSFSIISQSL
;
A
#
# COMPACT_ATOMS: atom_id res chain seq x y z
N MET A 1 -11.49 -51.00 -24.95
CA MET A 1 -12.42 -50.13 -24.20
C MET A 1 -12.37 -50.46 -22.71
N GLN A 2 -11.25 -50.15 -22.04
CA GLN A 2 -11.12 -50.11 -20.57
C GLN A 2 -10.34 -48.87 -20.12
N LEU A 3 -10.64 -47.74 -20.78
CA LEU A 3 -10.22 -46.42 -20.34
C LEU A 3 -11.40 -45.70 -19.66
N PHE A 4 -12.14 -46.43 -18.81
CA PHE A 4 -13.13 -45.83 -17.93
C PHE A 4 -12.49 -45.57 -16.58
N ASN A 5 -11.94 -44.37 -16.47
CA ASN A 5 -12.32 -43.48 -15.38
C ASN A 5 -11.88 -43.90 -13.97
N ARG A 6 -10.56 -43.83 -13.72
CA ARG A 6 -10.01 -43.64 -12.38
C ARG A 6 -9.39 -42.26 -12.23
N SER A 7 -10.18 -41.23 -12.53
CA SER A 7 -9.88 -39.81 -12.25
C SER A 7 -10.62 -39.32 -11.00
N SER A 8 -10.79 -40.20 -10.00
CA SER A 8 -11.34 -39.86 -8.69
C SER A 8 -10.21 -39.72 -7.66
N GLU A 9 -9.27 -38.82 -7.94
CA GLU A 9 -8.64 -38.06 -6.88
C GLU A 9 -9.14 -36.62 -7.07
N PRO A 10 -9.99 -36.12 -6.16
CA PRO A 10 -10.17 -34.69 -6.05
C PRO A 10 -8.82 -34.17 -5.56
N THR A 11 -7.94 -33.79 -6.49
CA THR A 11 -6.95 -32.77 -6.20
C THR A 11 -7.77 -31.65 -5.60
N THR A 12 -7.69 -31.50 -4.28
CA THR A 12 -8.04 -30.31 -3.56
C THR A 12 -7.38 -29.18 -4.32
N ALA A 13 -8.14 -28.59 -5.24
CA ALA A 13 -7.88 -27.27 -5.74
C ALA A 13 -7.98 -26.41 -4.49
N VAL A 14 -6.87 -26.28 -3.78
CA VAL A 14 -6.50 -25.00 -3.21
C VAL A 14 -6.66 -24.06 -4.38
N SER A 15 -7.84 -23.44 -4.46
CA SER A 15 -7.98 -22.22 -5.21
C SER A 15 -6.75 -21.41 -4.84
N PRO A 16 -6.01 -20.84 -5.80
CA PRO A 16 -5.30 -19.64 -5.45
C PRO A 16 -6.44 -18.71 -5.04
N GLU A 17 -6.75 -18.67 -3.75
CA GLU A 17 -7.52 -17.59 -3.19
C GLU A 17 -6.74 -16.39 -3.68
N ASN A 18 -7.34 -15.73 -4.65
CA ASN A 18 -6.84 -14.52 -5.25
C ASN A 18 -6.97 -13.52 -4.11
N ASN A 19 -5.99 -13.57 -3.21
CA ASN A 19 -5.84 -12.78 -2.01
C ASN A 19 -5.54 -11.38 -2.52
N LYS A 20 -6.59 -10.77 -3.07
CA LYS A 20 -6.63 -9.36 -3.41
C LYS A 20 -6.29 -8.68 -2.11
N PHE A 21 -5.10 -8.08 -2.07
CA PHE A 21 -4.68 -7.28 -0.94
C PHE A 21 -5.83 -6.31 -0.60
N GLY A 22 -6.40 -6.48 0.58
CA GLY A 22 -7.47 -5.60 1.04
C GLY A 22 -6.91 -4.18 1.17
N THR A 23 -7.78 -3.17 1.11
CA THR A 23 -7.36 -1.76 1.31
C THR A 23 -6.62 -1.56 2.64
N PHE A 24 -6.96 -2.38 3.65
CA PHE A 24 -6.30 -2.36 4.95
C PHE A 24 -4.90 -2.95 4.90
N ASP A 25 -4.77 -4.20 4.45
CA ASP A 25 -3.50 -4.92 4.47
C ASP A 25 -2.50 -4.38 3.42
N GLY A 26 -3.00 -4.00 2.24
CA GLY A 26 -2.17 -3.57 1.12
C GLY A 26 -1.76 -2.10 1.13
N VAL A 27 -2.56 -1.21 1.73
CA VAL A 27 -2.33 0.26 1.62
C VAL A 27 -2.32 0.94 2.98
N PHE A 28 -3.29 0.66 3.85
CA PHE A 28 -3.40 1.34 5.14
C PHE A 28 -2.27 0.98 6.10
N LEU A 29 -2.02 -0.33 6.32
CA LEU A 29 -0.93 -0.81 7.17
C LEU A 29 0.45 -0.30 6.72
N PRO A 30 0.86 -0.44 5.45
CA PRO A 30 2.16 0.04 5.01
C PRO A 30 2.28 1.57 5.06
N THR A 31 1.21 2.32 4.77
CA THR A 31 1.22 3.78 4.88
C THR A 31 1.35 4.23 6.33
N LEU A 32 0.58 3.62 7.25
CA LEU A 32 0.64 3.92 8.67
C LEU A 32 2.02 3.56 9.26
N LEU A 33 2.55 2.39 8.92
CA LEU A 33 3.87 1.93 9.36
C LEU A 33 4.98 2.86 8.86
N THR A 34 4.87 3.36 7.63
CA THR A 34 5.82 4.32 7.06
C THR A 34 5.77 5.67 7.79
N ILE A 35 4.58 6.22 8.06
CA ILE A 35 4.44 7.51 8.76
C ILE A 35 4.92 7.40 10.20
N LEU A 36 4.48 6.38 10.93
CA LEU A 36 4.91 6.15 12.32
C LEU A 36 6.42 5.90 12.38
N GLY A 37 6.97 5.08 11.48
CA GLY A 37 8.40 4.80 11.40
C GLY A 37 9.24 6.04 11.05
N ALA A 38 8.84 6.80 10.03
CA ALA A 38 9.60 7.97 9.60
C ALA A 38 9.57 9.10 10.65
N VAL A 39 8.40 9.40 11.23
CA VAL A 39 8.28 10.50 12.21
C VAL A 39 8.95 10.13 13.53
N MET A 40 8.72 8.91 14.04
CA MET A 40 9.23 8.48 15.34
C MET A 40 10.71 8.09 15.32
N TYR A 41 11.21 7.49 14.22
CA TYR A 41 12.59 6.98 14.17
C TYR A 41 13.59 7.99 13.58
N LEU A 42 13.24 8.68 12.49
CA LEU A 42 14.20 9.55 11.77
C LEU A 42 14.21 10.99 12.27
N ARG A 43 13.11 11.49 12.84
CA ARG A 43 12.93 12.94 12.99
C ARG A 43 12.84 13.41 14.42
N THR A 44 11.96 12.84 15.25
CA THR A 44 11.77 13.31 16.64
C THR A 44 13.06 13.26 17.45
N GLY A 45 13.89 12.22 17.28
CA GLY A 45 15.15 12.07 18.01
C GLY A 45 16.17 13.18 17.75
N TRP A 46 16.31 13.64 16.51
CA TRP A 46 17.29 14.68 16.15
C TRP A 46 16.71 16.10 16.24
N VAL A 47 15.44 16.28 15.84
CA VAL A 47 14.78 17.59 15.86
C VAL A 47 14.50 18.10 17.27
N VAL A 48 14.07 17.24 18.21
CA VAL A 48 13.86 17.66 19.62
C VAL A 48 15.19 18.02 20.29
N GLY A 49 16.29 17.33 19.92
CA GLY A 49 17.61 17.56 20.49
C GLY A 49 18.29 18.87 20.05
N GLN A 50 18.01 19.37 18.84
CA GLN A 50 18.64 20.58 18.29
C GLN A 50 17.72 21.81 18.25
N ALA A 51 16.42 21.64 17.97
CA ALA A 51 15.51 22.75 17.69
C ALA A 51 14.56 23.09 18.87
N GLY A 52 14.59 22.30 19.95
CA GLY A 52 13.69 22.44 21.10
C GLY A 52 12.27 21.91 20.86
N LEU A 53 11.52 21.74 21.95
CA LEU A 53 10.18 21.13 21.96
C LEU A 53 9.16 21.87 21.06
N LEU A 54 9.24 23.21 21.02
CA LEU A 54 8.28 24.05 20.30
C LEU A 54 8.45 23.96 18.77
N SER A 55 9.70 24.03 18.29
CA SER A 55 10.01 23.93 16.85
C SER A 55 9.79 22.51 16.33
N GLY A 56 10.04 21.49 17.17
CA GLY A 56 9.76 20.10 16.82
C GLY A 56 8.28 19.82 16.61
N LEU A 57 7.42 20.37 17.49
CA LEU A 57 5.96 20.26 17.34
C LEU A 57 5.47 20.92 16.04
N LEU A 58 5.99 22.10 15.70
CA LEU A 58 5.64 22.82 14.48
C LEU A 58 6.01 22.02 13.21
N ILE A 59 7.21 21.43 13.18
CA ILE A 59 7.65 20.57 12.06
C ILE A 59 6.74 19.35 11.89
N ILE A 60 6.32 18.72 12.99
CA ILE A 60 5.45 17.53 12.96
C ILE A 60 4.07 17.88 12.38
N VAL A 61 3.52 19.03 12.78
CA VAL A 61 2.23 19.52 12.25
C VAL A 61 2.35 19.80 10.75
N ILE A 62 3.38 20.53 10.32
CA ILE A 62 3.60 20.84 8.89
C ILE A 62 3.80 19.55 8.08
N ALA A 63 4.59 18.60 8.58
CA ALA A 63 4.81 17.33 7.90
C ALA A 63 3.52 16.53 7.72
N ASN A 64 2.67 16.44 8.76
CA ASN A 64 1.36 15.78 8.67
C ASN A 64 0.43 16.47 7.66
N VAL A 65 0.46 17.81 7.57
CA VAL A 65 -0.32 18.56 6.57
C VAL A 65 0.14 18.23 5.15
N ILE A 66 1.46 18.16 4.91
CA ILE A 66 2.00 17.82 3.58
C ILE A 66 1.63 16.38 3.18
N THR A 67 1.74 15.43 4.12
CA THR A 67 1.37 14.02 3.88
C THR A 67 -0.12 13.87 3.57
N THR A 68 -0.99 14.51 4.37
CA THR A 68 -2.44 14.47 4.13
C THR A 68 -2.83 15.12 2.80
N CYS A 69 -2.21 16.25 2.43
CA CYS A 69 -2.44 16.90 1.15
C CYS A 69 -1.97 16.04 -0.04
N THR A 70 -0.82 15.36 0.10
CA THR A 70 -0.31 14.41 -0.92
C THR A 70 -1.24 13.20 -1.07
N GLY A 71 -1.71 12.66 0.06
CA GLY A 71 -2.69 11.56 0.06
C GLY A 71 -4.01 11.95 -0.59
N LEU A 72 -4.48 13.17 -0.36
CA LEU A 72 -5.68 13.72 -1.02
C LEU A 72 -5.49 13.83 -2.54
N SER A 73 -4.31 14.28 -2.99
CA SER A 73 -3.95 14.36 -4.41
C SER A 73 -3.93 12.98 -5.07
N ILE A 74 -3.29 12.00 -4.43
CA ILE A 74 -3.25 10.61 -4.90
C ILE A 74 -4.64 9.98 -4.90
N SER A 75 -5.50 10.27 -3.92
CA SER A 75 -6.89 9.81 -3.90
C SER A 75 -7.69 10.35 -5.08
N SER A 76 -7.46 11.62 -5.47
CA SER A 76 -8.10 12.21 -6.66
C SER A 76 -7.64 11.52 -7.94
N ILE A 77 -6.35 11.23 -8.04
CA ILE A 77 -5.77 10.50 -9.18
C ILE A 77 -6.35 9.09 -9.23
N ALA A 78 -6.37 8.36 -8.12
CA ALA A 78 -6.93 7.01 -8.03
C ALA A 78 -8.42 6.95 -8.41
N THR A 79 -9.18 8.03 -8.19
CA THR A 79 -10.60 8.14 -8.59
C THR A 79 -10.77 8.42 -10.09
N ASN A 80 -9.81 9.11 -10.70
CA ASN A 80 -9.88 9.52 -12.12
C ASN A 80 -9.25 8.48 -13.07
N ILE A 81 -8.22 7.75 -12.63
CA ILE A 81 -7.60 6.69 -13.43
C ILE A 81 -8.49 5.43 -13.43
N ARG A 82 -8.90 4.94 -14.62
CA ARG A 82 -9.39 3.55 -14.78
C ARG A 82 -8.23 2.58 -14.56
N VAL A 83 -8.05 2.12 -13.33
CA VAL A 83 -7.04 1.12 -12.99
C VAL A 83 -7.48 -0.23 -13.58
N GLY A 84 -6.91 -0.63 -14.71
CA GLY A 84 -6.99 -2.01 -15.20
C GLY A 84 -6.35 -2.97 -14.19
N ALA A 85 -6.86 -4.20 -14.10
CA ALA A 85 -6.60 -5.15 -13.01
C ALA A 85 -5.15 -5.61 -12.77
N GLY A 86 -4.14 -5.10 -13.50
CA GLY A 86 -2.73 -5.46 -13.30
C GLY A 86 -1.80 -4.30 -12.95
N GLY A 87 -2.32 -3.25 -12.31
CA GLY A 87 -1.51 -2.16 -11.74
C GLY A 87 -0.64 -1.46 -12.79
N SER A 88 0.56 -1.02 -12.40
CA SER A 88 1.52 -0.38 -13.31
C SER A 88 2.07 -1.33 -14.40
N PHE A 89 1.88 -2.64 -14.28
CA PHE A 89 2.42 -3.62 -15.23
C PHE A 89 1.43 -3.97 -16.36
N SER A 90 0.11 -3.91 -16.11
CA SER A 90 -0.90 -4.12 -17.15
C SER A 90 -0.93 -3.00 -18.20
N ILE A 91 -0.54 -1.78 -17.83
CA ILE A 91 -0.42 -0.65 -18.75
C ILE A 91 0.81 -0.77 -19.67
N ILE A 92 1.89 -1.40 -19.20
CA ILE A 92 3.11 -1.63 -20.00
C ILE A 92 2.88 -2.77 -21.01
N SER A 93 2.24 -3.86 -20.58
CA SER A 93 2.03 -5.04 -21.43
C SER A 93 1.01 -4.83 -22.57
N GLN A 94 0.25 -3.74 -22.56
CA GLN A 94 -0.67 -3.38 -23.64
C GLN A 94 -0.08 -2.37 -24.61
N SER A 95 1.10 -1.83 -24.30
CA SER A 95 1.86 -0.90 -25.14
C SER A 95 3.02 -1.56 -25.90
N LEU A 96 3.25 -2.87 -25.69
CA LEU A 96 4.17 -3.70 -26.47
C LEU A 96 3.34 -4.69 -27.32
#